data_AF-J7L7G2-F1
#
_entry.id   AF-J7L7G2-F1
#
_cell.length_a   1.000
_cell.length_b   1.000
_cell.length_c   1.000
_cell.angle_alpha   90.00
_cell.angle_beta   90.00
_cell.angle_gamma   90.00
#
_symmetry.space_group_name_H-M   'P 1'
#
loop_
_entity.id
_entity.type
_entity.pdbx_description
1 polymer ?
#
loop_
_entity_poly.entity_id
_entity_poly.type
_entity_poly.pdbx_seq_one_letter_code
_entity_poly.pdbx_strand_id
1 'polypeptide(L)'
;MAVNWNGEILAQTRFYWDFSLWPRLEGLTDEEFYWEPVENCWTVRLREDGRHAPDGAYPEPDPPPVTTIAWRLGHIVVDVLETRIDRHFGDGTANRDTIDWPSTADEARERLRVAYLTWSEYVGRLDDEDLARPVGSAEPSQWSTFPMVVLVLHLNRELIHHGAEVALLRDLYRADFG
;
A
#
# COMPACT_ATOMS: atom_id res chain seq x y z
N MET A 1 -13.29 16.67 28.22
CA MET A 1 -12.21 16.83 27.24
C MET A 1 -12.70 16.24 25.93
N ALA A 2 -12.54 16.94 24.81
CA ALA A 2 -12.84 16.36 23.49
C ALA A 2 -11.73 15.36 23.12
N VAL A 3 -12.09 14.29 22.42
CA VAL A 3 -11.15 13.29 21.88
C VAL A 3 -10.34 13.94 20.75
N ASN A 4 -9.03 13.70 20.71
CA ASN A 4 -8.18 14.11 19.59
C ASN A 4 -8.32 13.09 18.46
N TRP A 5 -9.38 13.20 17.65
CA TRP A 5 -9.68 12.22 16.61
C TRP A 5 -8.57 12.04 15.59
N ASN A 6 -7.91 13.12 15.14
CA ASN A 6 -6.77 13.00 14.24
C ASN A 6 -5.64 12.17 14.89
N GLY A 7 -5.33 12.48 16.15
CA GLY A 7 -4.37 11.71 16.93
C GLY A 7 -4.73 10.21 17.02
N GLU A 8 -5.99 9.87 17.24
CA GLU A 8 -6.44 8.46 17.32
C GLU A 8 -6.38 7.73 15.97
N ILE A 9 -6.74 8.42 14.88
CA ILE A 9 -6.65 7.86 13.51
C ILE A 9 -5.20 7.52 13.17
N LEU A 10 -4.26 8.41 13.48
CA LEU A 10 -2.83 8.17 13.29
C LEU A 10 -2.27 7.13 14.26
N ALA A 11 -2.74 7.13 15.51
CA ALA A 11 -2.27 6.17 16.51
C ALA A 11 -2.57 4.72 16.09
N GLN A 12 -3.69 4.47 15.42
CA GLN A 12 -4.03 3.14 14.89
C GLN A 12 -2.96 2.62 13.91
N THR A 13 -2.67 3.39 12.86
CA THR A 13 -1.70 2.95 11.86
C THR A 13 -0.28 3.01 12.36
N ARG A 14 0.07 3.98 13.22
CA ARG A 14 1.38 4.04 13.86
C ARG A 14 1.65 2.83 14.74
N PHE A 15 0.70 2.43 15.57
CA PHE A 15 0.85 1.22 16.39
C PHE A 15 1.08 -0.01 15.50
N TYR A 16 0.27 -0.17 14.46
CA TYR A 16 0.42 -1.27 13.52
C TYR A 16 1.78 -1.23 12.79
N TRP A 17 2.22 -0.05 12.36
CA TRP A 17 3.50 0.15 11.71
C TRP A 17 4.68 -0.23 12.62
N ASP A 18 4.73 0.35 13.82
CA ASP A 18 5.86 0.22 14.75
C ASP A 18 5.95 -1.19 15.35
N PHE A 19 4.81 -1.84 15.65
CA PHE A 19 4.78 -3.10 16.40
C PHE A 19 4.40 -4.33 15.57
N SER A 20 3.90 -4.16 14.35
CA SER A 20 3.53 -5.27 13.48
C SER A 20 4.29 -5.22 12.15
N LEU A 21 3.97 -4.27 11.26
CA LEU A 21 4.44 -4.32 9.88
C LEU A 21 5.95 -4.09 9.75
N TRP A 22 6.49 -2.99 10.28
CA TRP A 22 7.88 -2.61 10.00
C TRP A 22 8.91 -3.63 10.52
N PRO A 23 8.84 -4.12 11.78
CA PRO A 23 9.74 -5.18 12.24
C PRO A 23 9.61 -6.48 11.43
N ARG A 24 8.41 -6.79 10.94
CA ARG A 24 8.16 -7.98 10.11
C ARG A 24 8.81 -7.87 8.73
N LEU A 25 9.21 -6.69 8.26
CA LEU A 25 9.92 -6.51 6.99
C LEU A 25 11.44 -6.61 7.13
N GLU A 26 11.98 -6.71 8.34
CA GLU A 26 13.42 -6.91 8.55
C GLU A 26 13.89 -8.24 7.95
N GLY A 27 15.05 -8.20 7.28
CA GLY A 27 15.65 -9.36 6.62
C GLY A 27 14.86 -9.93 5.44
N LEU A 28 13.93 -9.17 4.84
CA LEU A 28 13.28 -9.58 3.59
C LEU A 28 14.31 -9.62 2.46
N THR A 29 14.48 -10.78 1.85
CA THR A 29 15.39 -10.97 0.70
C THR A 29 14.60 -10.90 -0.61
N ASP A 30 15.30 -10.69 -1.73
CA ASP A 30 14.67 -10.75 -3.05
C ASP A 30 14.10 -12.15 -3.37
N GLU A 31 14.73 -13.21 -2.85
CA GLU A 31 14.22 -14.58 -2.98
C GLU A 31 12.86 -14.75 -2.30
N GLU A 32 12.72 -14.29 -1.05
CA GLU A 32 11.45 -14.30 -0.33
C GLU A 32 10.43 -13.34 -0.95
N PHE A 33 10.89 -12.17 -1.42
CA PHE A 33 10.05 -11.16 -2.05
C PHE A 33 9.34 -11.69 -3.31
N TYR A 34 10.04 -12.50 -4.11
CA TYR A 34 9.50 -13.13 -5.31
C TYR A 34 9.01 -14.58 -5.09
N TRP A 35 9.04 -15.09 -3.86
CA TRP A 35 8.62 -16.46 -3.57
C TRP A 35 7.15 -16.68 -3.95
N GLU A 36 6.92 -17.77 -4.69
CA GLU A 36 5.61 -18.18 -5.21
C GLU A 36 5.01 -19.27 -4.32
N PRO A 37 4.00 -18.97 -3.47
CA PRO A 37 3.44 -19.93 -2.51
C PRO A 37 2.55 -21.00 -3.17
N VAL A 38 2.09 -20.74 -4.40
CA VAL A 38 1.23 -21.62 -5.20
C VAL A 38 1.55 -21.44 -6.68
N GLU A 39 1.23 -22.42 -7.53
CA GLU A 39 1.37 -22.24 -8.97
C GLU A 39 0.46 -21.11 -9.49
N ASN A 40 0.92 -20.40 -10.53
CA ASN A 40 0.18 -19.34 -11.22
C ASN A 40 -0.23 -18.14 -10.34
N CYS A 41 0.48 -17.87 -9.25
CA CYS A 41 0.31 -16.64 -8.50
C CYS A 41 0.72 -15.39 -9.32
N TRP A 42 0.13 -14.25 -8.95
CA TRP A 42 0.45 -12.95 -9.51
C TRP A 42 1.64 -12.32 -8.81
N THR A 43 2.56 -11.79 -9.59
CA THR A 43 3.80 -11.16 -9.10
C THR A 43 4.10 -9.84 -9.84
N VAL A 44 5.20 -9.18 -9.51
CA VAL A 44 5.71 -8.03 -10.28
C VAL A 44 6.63 -8.55 -11.39
N ARG A 45 6.43 -8.08 -12.62
CA ARG A 45 7.22 -8.52 -13.79
C ARG A 45 7.82 -7.34 -14.52
N LEU A 46 9.06 -7.51 -14.98
CA LEU A 46 9.67 -6.65 -15.98
C LEU A 46 8.86 -6.75 -17.29
N ARG A 47 8.45 -5.60 -17.81
CA ARG A 47 7.67 -5.45 -19.05
C ARG A 47 8.58 -5.12 -20.22
N GLU A 48 8.02 -5.23 -21.43
CA GLU A 48 8.76 -4.98 -22.68
C GLU A 48 9.29 -3.54 -22.79
N ASP A 49 8.63 -2.59 -22.12
CA ASP A 49 9.04 -1.19 -22.06
C ASP A 49 10.12 -0.90 -20.99
N GLY A 50 10.62 -1.95 -20.32
CA GLY A 50 11.68 -1.86 -19.32
C GLY A 50 11.23 -1.52 -17.91
N ARG A 51 9.92 -1.34 -17.67
CA ARG A 51 9.37 -1.05 -16.35
C ARG A 51 8.87 -2.33 -15.69
N HIS A 52 8.91 -2.37 -14.37
CA HIS A 52 8.27 -3.39 -13.57
C HIS A 52 6.80 -3.02 -13.36
N ALA A 53 5.91 -3.98 -13.58
CA ALA A 53 4.49 -3.80 -13.37
C ALA A 53 3.84 -5.08 -12.84
N PRO A 54 2.81 -4.96 -12.00
CA PRO A 54 2.16 -6.09 -11.36
C PRO A 54 1.37 -6.91 -12.39
N ASP A 55 1.35 -8.22 -12.23
CA ASP A 55 0.37 -9.06 -12.89
C ASP A 55 -1.05 -8.58 -12.56
N GLY A 56 -1.95 -8.80 -13.52
CA GLY A 56 -3.35 -8.45 -13.43
C GLY A 56 -4.05 -8.82 -14.73
N ALA A 57 -5.37 -8.96 -14.69
CA ALA A 57 -6.18 -9.23 -15.86
C ALA A 57 -7.50 -8.46 -15.80
N TYR A 58 -8.07 -8.19 -16.97
CA TYR A 58 -9.40 -7.59 -17.09
C TYR A 58 -10.25 -8.39 -18.10
N PRO A 59 -11.41 -8.96 -17.70
CA PRO A 59 -11.91 -9.00 -16.32
C PRO A 59 -10.98 -9.79 -15.38
N GLU A 60 -11.07 -9.49 -14.08
CA GLU A 60 -10.36 -10.25 -13.06
C GLU A 60 -10.84 -11.73 -13.08
N PRO A 61 -9.94 -12.73 -12.93
CA PRO A 61 -10.34 -14.12 -12.81
C PRO A 61 -11.15 -14.38 -11.52
N ASP A 62 -12.01 -15.39 -11.55
CA ASP A 62 -12.79 -15.82 -10.37
C ASP A 62 -12.47 -17.30 -10.04
N PRO A 63 -11.81 -17.60 -8.90
CA PRO A 63 -11.29 -16.66 -7.91
C PRO A 63 -10.05 -15.88 -8.41
N PRO A 64 -9.72 -14.71 -7.82
CA PRO A 64 -8.49 -14.01 -8.14
C PRO A 64 -7.27 -14.87 -7.72
N PRO A 65 -6.18 -14.87 -8.51
CA PRO A 65 -4.96 -15.58 -8.14
C PRO A 65 -4.34 -15.06 -6.84
N VAL A 66 -3.67 -15.94 -6.10
CA VAL A 66 -2.84 -15.54 -4.95
C VAL A 66 -1.73 -14.60 -5.43
N THR A 67 -1.35 -13.63 -4.61
CA THR A 67 -0.31 -12.64 -4.92
C THR A 67 0.96 -12.87 -4.09
N THR A 68 2.13 -12.64 -4.70
CA THR A 68 3.43 -12.73 -4.02
C THR A 68 3.65 -11.54 -3.07
N ILE A 69 4.70 -11.60 -2.25
CA ILE A 69 5.12 -10.46 -1.41
C ILE A 69 5.47 -9.25 -2.29
N ALA A 70 6.13 -9.46 -3.44
CA ALA A 70 6.44 -8.42 -4.41
C ALA A 70 5.19 -7.67 -4.86
N TRP A 71 4.15 -8.40 -5.24
CA TRP A 71 2.89 -7.81 -5.66
C TRP A 71 2.22 -7.04 -4.52
N ARG A 72 2.14 -7.62 -3.32
CA ARG A 72 1.46 -6.99 -2.16
C ARG A 72 2.17 -5.73 -1.67
N LEU A 73 3.50 -5.77 -1.56
CA LEU A 73 4.27 -4.58 -1.18
C LEU A 73 4.22 -3.52 -2.29
N GLY A 74 4.32 -3.92 -3.55
CA GLY A 74 4.13 -3.00 -4.68
C GLY A 74 2.75 -2.33 -4.65
N HIS A 75 1.68 -3.07 -4.33
CA HIS A 75 0.33 -2.54 -4.21
C HIS A 75 0.22 -1.50 -3.10
N ILE A 76 0.74 -1.79 -1.91
CA ILE A 76 0.76 -0.84 -0.79
C ILE A 76 1.56 0.42 -1.16
N VAL A 77 2.73 0.24 -1.78
CA VAL A 77 3.60 1.36 -2.17
C VAL A 77 2.95 2.21 -3.25
N VAL A 78 2.65 1.62 -4.41
CA VAL A 78 2.29 2.36 -5.62
C VAL A 78 0.83 2.77 -5.61
N ASP A 79 -0.06 1.78 -5.48
CA ASP A 79 -1.49 2.08 -5.54
C ASP A 79 -1.89 2.83 -4.30
N VAL A 80 -1.71 2.24 -3.11
CA VAL A 80 -2.29 2.75 -1.86
C VAL A 80 -1.68 4.08 -1.45
N LEU A 81 -0.34 4.21 -1.44
CA LEU A 81 0.32 5.38 -0.88
C LEU A 81 0.80 6.38 -1.93
N GLU A 82 1.72 6.02 -2.82
CA GLU A 82 2.37 6.96 -3.76
C GLU A 82 1.35 7.66 -4.67
N THR A 83 0.40 6.91 -5.24
CA THR A 83 -0.66 7.51 -6.08
C THR A 83 -1.54 8.47 -5.27
N ARG A 84 -1.80 8.18 -3.99
CA ARG A 84 -2.66 9.03 -3.14
C ARG A 84 -1.92 10.27 -2.66
N ILE A 85 -0.64 10.14 -2.35
CA ILE A 85 0.25 11.26 -2.05
C ILE A 85 0.30 12.21 -3.25
N ASP A 86 0.51 11.70 -4.46
CA ASP A 86 0.57 12.55 -5.65
C ASP A 86 -0.76 13.22 -5.99
N ARG A 87 -1.89 12.50 -5.93
CA ARG A 87 -3.20 13.09 -6.26
C ARG A 87 -3.65 14.18 -5.31
N HIS A 88 -3.27 14.12 -4.04
CA HIS A 88 -3.69 15.09 -3.03
C HIS A 88 -2.61 16.16 -2.74
N PHE A 89 -1.33 15.88 -2.96
CA PHE A 89 -0.21 16.79 -2.61
C PHE A 89 0.78 17.05 -3.75
N GLY A 90 0.70 16.31 -4.84
CA GLY A 90 1.55 16.43 -6.02
C GLY A 90 0.82 17.09 -7.19
N ASP A 91 1.18 16.69 -8.41
CA ASP A 91 0.59 17.23 -9.64
C ASP A 91 -0.52 16.35 -10.22
N GLY A 92 -0.80 15.21 -9.58
CA GLY A 92 -1.87 14.29 -9.94
C GLY A 92 -1.58 13.47 -11.20
N THR A 93 -0.32 13.37 -11.63
CA THR A 93 0.09 12.62 -12.83
C THR A 93 0.47 11.16 -12.55
N ALA A 94 0.63 10.77 -11.28
CA ALA A 94 0.89 9.40 -10.88
C ALA A 94 -0.21 8.45 -11.36
N ASN A 95 0.19 7.44 -12.12
CA ASN A 95 -0.69 6.38 -12.58
C ASN A 95 0.01 5.02 -12.37
N ARG A 96 -0.72 4.05 -11.80
CA ARG A 96 -0.30 2.66 -11.66
C ARG A 96 0.34 2.12 -12.94
N ASP A 97 -0.24 2.45 -14.09
CA ASP A 97 0.20 1.94 -15.40
C ASP A 97 1.49 2.60 -15.90
N THR A 98 1.87 3.76 -15.34
CA THR A 98 3.03 4.57 -15.75
C THR A 98 4.18 4.51 -14.73
N ILE A 99 3.88 4.26 -13.46
CA ILE A 99 4.88 4.11 -12.39
C ILE A 99 5.64 2.79 -12.54
N ASP A 100 6.96 2.86 -12.37
CA ASP A 100 7.82 1.68 -12.23
C ASP A 100 7.63 1.09 -10.83
N TRP A 101 7.18 -0.16 -10.76
CA TRP A 101 6.92 -0.85 -9.50
C TRP A 101 8.22 -1.29 -8.82
N PRO A 102 8.25 -1.39 -7.48
CA PRO A 102 9.45 -1.83 -6.81
C PRO A 102 9.86 -3.22 -7.26
N SER A 103 11.12 -3.36 -7.63
CA SER A 103 11.69 -4.54 -8.28
C SER A 103 12.56 -5.38 -7.34
N THR A 104 12.86 -4.87 -6.14
CA THR A 104 13.64 -5.55 -5.11
C THR A 104 13.00 -5.34 -3.74
N ALA A 105 13.30 -6.23 -2.80
CA ALA A 105 12.85 -6.14 -1.42
C ALA A 105 13.29 -4.84 -0.74
N ASP A 106 14.55 -4.44 -0.94
CA ASP A 106 15.09 -3.21 -0.35
C ASP A 106 14.48 -1.95 -0.96
N GLU A 107 14.26 -1.92 -2.27
CA GLU A 107 13.55 -0.81 -2.92
C GLU A 107 12.10 -0.71 -2.40
N ALA A 108 11.38 -1.82 -2.33
CA ALA A 108 10.01 -1.86 -1.82
C ALA A 108 9.94 -1.34 -0.38
N ARG A 109 10.86 -1.76 0.48
CA ARG A 109 10.93 -1.32 1.89
C ARG A 109 11.23 0.16 2.02
N GLU A 110 12.18 0.68 1.24
CA GLU A 110 12.53 2.10 1.29
C GLU A 110 11.37 2.98 0.80
N ARG A 111 10.78 2.64 -0.36
CA ARG A 111 9.61 3.35 -0.89
C ARG A 111 8.43 3.30 0.06
N LEU A 112 8.15 2.13 0.65
CA LEU A 112 7.10 1.99 1.65
C LEU A 112 7.33 2.91 2.86
N ARG A 113 8.57 2.96 3.38
CA ARG A 113 8.92 3.83 4.51
C ARG A 113 8.70 5.30 4.17
N VAL A 114 9.22 5.75 3.03
CA VAL A 114 9.08 7.14 2.57
C VAL A 114 7.60 7.50 2.40
N ALA A 115 6.85 6.66 1.70
CA ALA A 115 5.43 6.90 1.43
C ALA A 115 4.60 6.89 2.73
N TYR A 116 4.83 5.94 3.63
CA TYR A 116 4.16 5.88 4.93
C TYR A 116 4.40 7.13 5.78
N LEU A 117 5.65 7.57 5.89
CA LEU A 117 6.01 8.76 6.66
C LEU A 117 5.40 10.03 6.04
N THR A 118 5.44 10.13 4.71
CA THR A 118 4.88 11.27 3.97
C THR A 118 3.36 11.36 4.15
N TRP A 119 2.65 10.25 3.98
CA TRP A 119 1.21 10.18 4.21
C TRP A 119 0.84 10.50 5.66
N SER A 120 1.57 9.93 6.63
CA SER A 120 1.33 10.17 8.06
C SER A 120 1.56 11.63 8.45
N GLU A 121 2.59 12.27 7.88
CA GLU A 121 2.85 13.69 8.08
C GLU A 121 1.71 14.56 7.55
N TYR A 122 1.16 14.24 6.36
CA TYR A 122 0.00 14.95 5.83
C TYR A 122 -1.20 14.82 6.75
N VAL A 123 -1.58 13.58 7.10
CA VAL A 123 -2.74 13.33 7.95
C VAL A 123 -2.60 14.06 9.29
N GLY A 124 -1.39 14.12 9.87
CA GLY A 124 -1.12 14.83 11.12
C GLY A 124 -1.26 16.35 11.07
N ARG A 125 -1.39 16.94 9.87
CA ARG A 125 -1.62 18.37 9.69
C ARG A 125 -3.10 18.73 9.49
N LEU A 126 -3.98 17.75 9.28
CA LEU A 126 -5.40 17.99 9.05
C LEU A 126 -6.10 18.44 10.33
N ASP A 127 -6.90 19.49 10.22
CA ASP A 127 -7.87 19.84 11.26
C ASP A 127 -9.23 19.16 11.02
N ASP A 128 -10.20 19.42 11.91
CA ASP A 128 -11.54 18.85 11.83
C ASP A 128 -12.29 19.27 10.55
N GLU A 129 -12.02 20.48 10.03
CA GLU A 129 -12.64 20.98 8.80
C GLU A 129 -12.04 20.27 7.57
N ASP A 130 -10.72 20.11 7.56
CA ASP A 130 -10.00 19.38 6.51
C ASP A 130 -10.45 17.91 6.46
N LEU A 131 -10.57 17.26 7.62
CA LEU A 131 -11.06 15.88 7.73
C LEU A 131 -12.49 15.71 7.21
N ALA A 132 -13.34 16.73 7.35
CA ALA A 132 -14.72 16.73 6.89
C ALA A 132 -14.88 17.12 5.41
N ARG A 133 -13.85 17.71 4.78
CA ARG A 133 -13.92 18.19 3.40
C ARG A 133 -14.01 17.02 2.40
N PRO A 134 -14.87 17.09 1.37
CA PRO A 134 -14.91 16.09 0.31
C PRO A 134 -13.57 15.97 -0.42
N VAL A 135 -13.17 14.74 -0.76
CA VAL A 135 -11.93 14.46 -1.52
C VAL A 135 -11.95 15.00 -2.96
N GLY A 136 -13.14 15.28 -3.51
CA GLY A 136 -13.28 15.94 -4.80
C GLY A 136 -12.72 15.13 -5.97
N SER A 137 -12.23 15.84 -6.99
CA SER A 137 -11.73 15.23 -8.22
C SER A 137 -10.37 14.55 -8.09
N ALA A 138 -9.74 14.59 -6.91
CA ALA A 138 -8.52 13.83 -6.63
C ALA A 138 -8.82 12.32 -6.53
N GLU A 139 -10.08 11.93 -6.36
CA GLU A 139 -10.51 10.52 -6.37
C GLU A 139 -11.52 10.26 -7.50
N PRO A 140 -11.74 8.98 -7.88
CA PRO A 140 -12.78 8.61 -8.85
C PRO A 140 -14.16 9.19 -8.49
N SER A 141 -15.02 9.41 -9.50
CA SER A 141 -16.29 10.12 -9.31
C SER A 141 -17.19 9.52 -8.22
N GLN A 142 -17.19 8.19 -8.07
CA GLN A 142 -17.93 7.47 -7.02
C GLN A 142 -17.40 7.72 -5.60
N TRP A 143 -16.19 8.28 -5.47
CA TRP A 143 -15.58 8.67 -4.20
C TRP A 143 -15.62 10.18 -3.91
N SER A 144 -15.82 11.01 -4.94
CA SER A 144 -15.62 12.47 -4.88
C SER A 144 -16.35 13.21 -3.75
N THR A 145 -17.46 12.67 -3.24
CA THR A 145 -18.27 13.27 -2.17
C THR A 145 -17.94 12.74 -0.77
N PHE A 146 -17.12 11.69 -0.65
CA PHE A 146 -16.70 11.20 0.67
C PHE A 146 -15.74 12.19 1.33
N PRO A 147 -15.84 12.35 2.66
CA PRO A 147 -14.95 13.23 3.41
C PRO A 147 -13.53 12.64 3.45
N MET A 148 -12.52 13.50 3.59
CA MET A 148 -11.10 13.10 3.69
C MET A 148 -10.87 12.01 4.75
N VAL A 149 -11.55 12.08 5.89
CA VAL A 149 -11.44 11.04 6.93
C VAL A 149 -11.81 9.64 6.44
N VAL A 150 -12.77 9.51 5.52
CA VAL A 150 -13.15 8.20 4.94
C VAL A 150 -12.03 7.66 4.06
N LEU A 151 -11.34 8.51 3.31
CA LEU A 151 -10.16 8.13 2.53
C LEU A 151 -9.00 7.71 3.46
N VAL A 152 -8.71 8.48 4.50
CA VAL A 152 -7.67 8.14 5.48
C VAL A 152 -7.94 6.78 6.13
N LEU A 153 -9.17 6.54 6.59
CA LEU A 153 -9.56 5.26 7.18
C LEU A 153 -9.55 4.10 6.18
N HIS A 154 -9.79 4.36 4.90
CA HIS A 154 -9.63 3.36 3.84
C HIS A 154 -8.15 2.99 3.67
N LEU A 155 -7.25 3.97 3.53
CA LEU A 155 -5.80 3.71 3.39
C LEU A 155 -5.21 3.01 4.62
N ASN A 156 -5.65 3.38 5.82
CA ASN A 156 -5.31 2.66 7.04
C ASN A 156 -5.67 1.18 6.94
N ARG A 157 -6.87 0.87 6.43
CA ARG A 157 -7.36 -0.50 6.26
C ARG A 157 -6.56 -1.26 5.21
N GLU A 158 -6.27 -0.66 4.06
CA GLU A 158 -5.45 -1.28 3.01
C GLU A 158 -4.05 -1.63 3.52
N LEU A 159 -3.40 -0.70 4.23
CA LEU A 159 -2.07 -0.90 4.81
C LEU A 159 -2.08 -2.05 5.85
N ILE A 160 -3.08 -2.07 6.74
CA ILE A 160 -3.20 -3.11 7.77
C ILE A 160 -3.51 -4.48 7.15
N HIS A 161 -4.45 -4.52 6.19
CA HIS A 161 -4.88 -5.75 5.54
C HIS A 161 -3.74 -6.39 4.75
N HIS A 162 -3.16 -5.67 3.79
CA HIS A 162 -2.11 -6.22 2.94
C HIS A 162 -0.77 -6.38 3.67
N GLY A 163 -0.51 -5.55 4.69
CA GLY A 163 0.65 -5.75 5.55
C GLY A 163 0.55 -7.06 6.37
N ALA A 164 -0.64 -7.43 6.84
CA ALA A 164 -0.85 -8.68 7.57
C ALA A 164 -0.72 -9.89 6.64
N GLU A 165 -1.20 -9.76 5.42
CA GLU A 165 -1.01 -10.73 4.35
C GLU A 165 0.47 -10.95 3.99
N VAL A 166 1.26 -9.89 3.91
CA VAL A 166 2.73 -9.98 3.75
C VAL A 166 3.33 -10.73 4.94
N ALA A 167 2.98 -10.36 6.17
CA ALA A 167 3.49 -11.03 7.36
C ALA A 167 3.19 -12.54 7.37
N LEU A 168 1.99 -12.94 6.94
CA LEU A 168 1.61 -14.34 6.81
C LEU A 168 2.44 -15.08 5.75
N LEU A 169 2.66 -14.47 4.57
CA LEU A 169 3.50 -15.09 3.53
C LEU A 169 4.94 -15.29 4.01
N ARG A 170 5.48 -14.31 4.76
CA ARG A 170 6.81 -14.45 5.37
C ARG A 170 6.86 -15.61 6.37
N ASP A 171 5.82 -15.77 7.19
CA ASP A 171 5.75 -16.88 8.15
C ASP A 171 5.71 -18.24 7.43
N LEU A 172 5.02 -18.34 6.29
CA LEU A 172 5.00 -19.54 5.46
C LEU A 172 6.36 -19.82 4.81
N TYR A 173 6.98 -18.82 4.20
CA TYR A 173 8.31 -18.95 3.58
C TYR A 173 9.36 -19.43 4.60
N ARG A 174 9.39 -18.81 5.79
CA ARG A 174 10.33 -19.16 6.86
C ARG A 174 10.06 -20.50 7.52
N ALA A 175 8.86 -21.05 7.33
CA ALA A 175 8.51 -22.40 7.78
C ALA A 175 8.81 -23.46 6.71
N ASP A 176 9.48 -23.09 5.61
CA ASP A 176 9.74 -23.94 4.45
C ASP A 176 8.46 -24.56 3.88
N PHE A 177 7.35 -23.82 3.89
CA PHE A 177 6.11 -24.27 3.26
C PHE A 177 6.30 -24.34 1.74
N GLY A 178 6.07 -25.51 1.15
CA GLY A 178 6.31 -25.80 -0.27
C GLY A 178 6.85 -27.21 -0.47
#